data_AF-A0A0L0UN82-F1
#
_entry.id   AF-A0A0L0UN82-F1
#
_cell.length_a   1.000
_cell.length_b   1.000
_cell.length_c   1.000
_cell.angle_alpha   90.00
_cell.angle_beta   90.00
_cell.angle_gamma   90.00
#
_symmetry.space_group_name_H-M   'P 1'
#
loop_
_entity.id
_entity.type
_entity.pdbx_description
1 polymer ?
#
loop_
_entity_poly.entity_id
_entity_poly.type
_entity_poly.pdbx_seq_one_letter_code
_entity_poly.pdbx_strand_id
1 'polypeptide(L)'
;HLREAVLKDEVSAKDNSQLAFVGREAYESAGGTFKFDLFTDEGFLTEPALLERLTREKLHALAQQVAESEGWSWAEGRISAIKTWGEDAELYREMAEPEPEFTGDEQAEIARLKARFAALEAAFEEADADTDTDVMIAESDAVQADIERITELATIRSWPQAMRSTGGVMVSLRGGDVVYQRGIVLRASEATTAPAGDDNGDGTVTTTETAPKTKDKGLSAALITCLSAERTLAVMGALVENPTVALALHTHTMTVKVFGSRYAGSLLKTDLTPKRAELLTKAPTAEGSRADRQLGELHAQWEAKLPPEWNTDFT
;
A
#
# COMPACT_ATOMS: atom_id res chain seq x y z
N HIS A 1 32.01 -12.38 3.45
CA HIS A 1 32.57 -11.66 4.63
C HIS A 1 33.54 -10.52 4.28
N LEU A 2 34.80 -10.72 3.83
CA LEU A 2 35.68 -9.58 3.47
C LEU A 2 35.29 -8.87 2.15
N ARG A 3 34.74 -9.61 1.18
CA ARG A 3 34.21 -9.08 -0.08
C ARG A 3 32.98 -8.18 0.12
N GLU A 4 32.02 -8.61 0.94
CA GLU A 4 30.81 -7.82 1.29
C GLU A 4 31.11 -6.58 2.11
N ALA A 5 32.19 -6.58 2.91
CA ALA A 5 32.56 -5.44 3.74
C ALA A 5 33.17 -4.28 2.94
N VAL A 6 33.74 -4.55 1.75
CA VAL A 6 34.31 -3.54 0.84
C VAL A 6 33.33 -3.12 -0.26
N LEU A 7 32.42 -4.01 -0.68
CA LEU A 7 31.39 -3.77 -1.71
C LEU A 7 30.13 -3.09 -1.19
N LYS A 8 30.04 -2.75 0.09
CA LYS A 8 28.80 -2.26 0.71
C LYS A 8 28.28 -0.95 0.09
N ASP A 9 29.15 -0.22 -0.60
CA ASP A 9 28.83 1.03 -1.30
C ASP A 9 28.84 0.91 -2.83
N GLU A 10 29.22 -0.26 -3.40
CA GLU A 10 29.29 -0.46 -4.87
C GLU A 10 28.03 -1.18 -5.38
N VAL A 11 27.30 -0.54 -6.29
CA VAL A 11 26.07 -1.10 -6.88
C VAL A 11 26.43 -1.88 -8.14
N SER A 12 26.20 -3.19 -8.12
CA SER A 12 26.39 -4.06 -9.29
C SER A 12 25.53 -3.61 -10.48
N ALA A 13 26.12 -3.60 -11.68
CA ALA A 13 25.36 -3.41 -12.92
C ALA A 13 24.63 -4.70 -13.35
N LYS A 14 25.17 -5.87 -12.98
CA LYS A 14 24.54 -7.17 -13.22
C LYS A 14 23.22 -7.27 -12.48
N ASP A 15 22.18 -7.74 -13.19
CA ASP A 15 20.82 -7.98 -12.67
C ASP A 15 20.19 -6.75 -11.98
N ASN A 16 20.67 -5.55 -12.32
CA ASN A 16 20.17 -4.31 -11.77
C ASN A 16 18.90 -3.88 -12.50
N SER A 17 17.75 -4.04 -11.84
CA SER A 17 16.43 -3.74 -12.41
C SER A 17 16.26 -2.28 -12.84
N GLN A 18 16.85 -1.32 -12.10
CA GLN A 18 16.81 0.10 -12.47
C GLN A 18 17.63 0.36 -13.73
N LEU A 19 18.82 -0.25 -13.84
CA LEU A 19 19.66 -0.12 -15.03
C LEU A 19 19.02 -0.79 -16.25
N ALA A 20 18.41 -1.97 -16.08
CA ALA A 20 17.64 -2.63 -17.13
C ALA A 20 16.46 -1.76 -17.60
N PHE A 21 15.76 -1.13 -16.66
CA PHE A 21 14.63 -0.25 -16.96
C PHE A 21 15.05 1.06 -17.63
N VAL A 22 16.09 1.75 -17.13
CA VAL A 22 16.60 3.01 -17.72
C VAL A 22 17.29 2.74 -19.05
N GLY A 23 18.07 1.65 -19.13
CA GLY A 23 18.96 1.31 -20.22
C GLY A 23 20.38 1.83 -19.99
N ARG A 24 21.38 1.00 -20.33
CA ARG A 24 22.81 1.35 -20.20
C ARG A 24 23.17 2.61 -20.99
N GLU A 25 22.74 2.71 -22.24
CA GLU A 25 23.05 3.86 -23.10
C GLU A 25 22.49 5.18 -22.54
N ALA A 26 21.26 5.15 -21.99
CA ALA A 26 20.66 6.32 -21.37
C ALA A 26 21.40 6.75 -20.09
N TYR A 27 21.87 5.77 -19.31
CA TYR A 27 22.70 6.03 -18.13
C TYR A 27 24.05 6.66 -18.50
N GLU A 28 24.75 6.11 -19.50
CA GLU A 28 26.05 6.63 -19.97
C GLU A 28 25.92 7.99 -20.63
N SER A 29 24.87 8.20 -21.44
CA SER A 29 24.58 9.50 -22.08
C SER A 29 24.27 10.61 -21.05
N ALA A 30 23.77 10.23 -19.88
CA ALA A 30 23.55 11.14 -18.75
C ALA A 30 24.80 11.34 -17.88
N GLY A 31 25.95 10.80 -18.29
CA GLY A 31 27.24 10.93 -17.58
C GLY A 31 27.55 9.80 -16.60
N GLY A 32 26.77 8.72 -16.59
CA GLY A 32 27.03 7.54 -15.79
C GLY A 32 28.22 6.73 -16.31
N THR A 33 28.99 6.12 -15.41
CA THR A 33 30.14 5.28 -15.81
C THR A 33 30.15 3.96 -15.05
N PHE A 34 30.91 3.00 -15.59
CA PHE A 34 31.10 1.68 -15.01
C PHE A 34 32.56 1.50 -14.57
N LYS A 35 32.74 0.90 -13.39
CA LYS A 35 34.02 0.39 -12.90
C LYS A 35 34.02 -1.13 -13.09
N PHE A 36 34.96 -1.63 -13.88
CA PHE A 36 35.10 -3.06 -14.13
C PHE A 36 36.15 -3.64 -13.17
N ASP A 37 35.83 -4.75 -12.50
CA ASP A 37 36.81 -5.54 -11.77
C ASP A 37 37.30 -6.72 -12.62
N LEU A 38 38.32 -7.44 -12.13
CA LEU A 38 38.88 -8.59 -12.85
C LEU A 38 37.96 -9.83 -12.86
N PHE A 39 36.76 -9.75 -12.26
CA PHE A 39 35.90 -10.89 -11.98
C PHE A 39 34.47 -10.73 -12.52
N THR A 40 34.10 -9.55 -13.02
CA THR A 40 32.77 -9.23 -13.52
C THR A 40 32.87 -8.45 -14.83
N ASP A 41 32.34 -9.02 -15.91
CA ASP A 41 32.30 -8.38 -17.22
C ASP A 41 31.28 -7.23 -17.26
N GLU A 42 30.28 -7.24 -16.37
CA GLU A 42 29.21 -6.23 -16.35
C GLU A 42 29.60 -4.95 -15.59
N GLY A 43 30.53 -5.04 -14.62
CA GLY A 43 31.03 -3.93 -13.83
C GLY A 43 30.07 -3.41 -12.74
N PHE A 44 30.53 -2.37 -12.04
CA PHE A 44 29.81 -1.67 -10.97
C PHE A 44 29.51 -0.23 -11.38
N LEU A 45 28.33 0.26 -11.00
CA LEU A 45 27.89 1.63 -11.24
C LEU A 45 28.67 2.58 -10.34
N THR A 46 29.29 3.60 -10.93
CA THR A 46 30.00 4.62 -10.15
C THR A 46 29.05 5.68 -9.58
N GLU A 47 27.91 5.91 -10.23
CA GLU A 47 26.93 6.92 -9.84
C GLU A 47 25.54 6.30 -9.62
N PRO A 48 25.28 5.63 -8.48
CA PRO A 48 23.98 5.02 -8.20
C PRO A 48 22.84 6.04 -8.08
N ALA A 49 23.13 7.21 -7.50
CA ALA A 49 22.14 8.29 -7.34
C ALA A 49 21.67 8.85 -8.71
N LEU A 50 22.55 8.88 -9.71
CA LEU A 50 22.20 9.24 -11.08
C LEU A 50 21.20 8.23 -11.65
N LEU A 51 21.45 6.93 -11.46
CA LEU A 51 20.56 5.88 -11.94
C LEU A 51 19.18 5.96 -11.27
N GLU A 52 19.15 6.18 -9.96
CA GLU A 52 17.89 6.33 -9.23
C GLU A 52 17.09 7.55 -9.73
N ARG A 53 17.76 8.68 -9.96
CA ARG A 53 17.15 9.88 -10.52
C ARG A 53 16.54 9.62 -11.91
N LEU A 54 17.32 9.04 -12.83
CA LEU A 54 16.84 8.70 -14.18
C LEU A 54 15.67 7.72 -14.14
N THR A 55 15.72 6.75 -13.23
CA THR A 55 14.61 5.81 -13.02
C THR A 55 13.35 6.54 -12.61
N ARG A 56 13.45 7.43 -11.60
CA ARG A 56 12.32 8.23 -11.11
C ARG A 56 11.75 9.14 -12.18
N GLU A 57 12.60 9.82 -12.94
CA GLU A 57 12.20 10.67 -14.07
C GLU A 57 11.45 9.88 -15.13
N LYS A 58 11.98 8.71 -15.52
CA LYS A 58 11.33 7.83 -16.50
C LYS A 58 9.99 7.28 -16.00
N LEU A 59 9.90 6.86 -14.74
CA LEU A 59 8.63 6.44 -14.12
C LEU A 59 7.63 7.59 -14.06
N HIS A 60 8.10 8.81 -13.74
CA HIS A 60 7.23 9.98 -13.64
C HIS A 60 6.68 10.38 -15.01
N ALA A 61 7.50 10.29 -16.07
CA ALA A 61 7.04 10.50 -17.45
C ALA A 61 5.97 9.48 -17.87
N LEU A 62 6.14 8.19 -17.52
CA LEU A 62 5.12 7.17 -17.75
C LEU A 62 3.82 7.48 -16.98
N ALA A 63 3.94 7.90 -15.72
CA ALA A 63 2.78 8.29 -14.92
C ALA A 63 2.02 9.45 -15.58
N GLN A 64 2.73 10.48 -16.05
CA GLN A 64 2.13 11.63 -16.73
C GLN A 64 1.40 11.20 -18.01
N GLN A 65 2.03 10.37 -18.84
CA GLN A 65 1.41 9.84 -20.06
C GLN A 65 0.11 9.09 -19.76
N VAL A 66 0.08 8.27 -18.71
CA VAL A 66 -1.12 7.55 -18.29
C VAL A 66 -2.17 8.50 -17.73
N ALA A 67 -1.77 9.51 -16.95
CA ALA A 67 -2.72 10.49 -16.44
C ALA A 67 -3.38 11.30 -17.56
N GLU A 68 -2.62 11.69 -18.59
CA GLU A 68 -3.13 12.42 -19.75
C GLU A 68 -4.06 11.54 -20.61
N SER A 69 -3.72 10.28 -20.83
CA SER A 69 -4.51 9.39 -21.69
C SER A 69 -5.79 8.88 -21.01
N GLU A 70 -5.73 8.61 -19.71
CA GLU A 70 -6.85 8.06 -18.94
C GLU A 70 -7.67 9.17 -18.25
N GLY A 71 -7.12 10.37 -18.07
CA GLY A 71 -7.81 11.53 -17.47
C GLY A 71 -7.69 11.66 -15.95
N TRP A 72 -6.58 11.18 -15.37
CA TRP A 72 -6.29 11.29 -13.94
C TRP A 72 -5.88 12.70 -13.53
N SER A 73 -6.29 13.14 -12.34
CA SER A 73 -6.07 14.51 -11.86
C SER A 73 -4.62 14.83 -11.49
N TRP A 74 -3.81 13.82 -11.18
CA TRP A 74 -2.39 13.95 -10.91
C TRP A 74 -1.65 12.65 -11.23
N ALA A 75 -0.33 12.75 -11.36
CA ALA A 75 0.55 11.65 -11.68
C ALA A 75 1.85 11.74 -10.88
N GLU A 76 2.36 10.61 -10.43
CA GLU A 76 3.68 10.55 -9.80
C GLU A 76 4.39 9.23 -10.10
N GLY A 77 5.65 9.31 -10.53
CA GLY A 77 6.54 8.16 -10.61
C GLY A 77 7.53 8.15 -9.45
N ARG A 78 7.64 7.00 -8.76
CA ARG A 78 8.62 6.79 -7.68
C ARG A 78 9.08 5.34 -7.64
N ILE A 79 10.22 5.06 -7.01
CA ILE A 79 10.83 3.73 -7.06
C ILE A 79 9.93 2.64 -6.46
N SER A 80 9.34 2.89 -5.29
CA SER A 80 8.51 1.90 -4.59
C SER A 80 7.01 2.15 -4.76
N ALA A 81 6.23 1.08 -4.93
CA ALA A 81 4.77 1.15 -4.92
C ALA A 81 4.20 1.79 -3.62
N ILE A 82 3.01 2.38 -3.70
CA ILE A 82 2.23 2.83 -2.53
C ILE A 82 1.84 1.62 -1.72
N LYS A 83 2.15 1.69 -0.43
CA LYS A 83 1.74 0.69 0.55
C LYS A 83 0.46 1.15 1.24
N THR A 84 -0.39 0.19 1.58
CA THR A 84 -1.60 0.45 2.38
C THR A 84 -1.31 0.57 3.88
N TRP A 85 -0.03 0.66 4.27
CA TRP A 85 0.45 0.80 5.64
C TRP A 85 1.66 1.73 5.74
N GLY A 86 1.99 2.16 6.96
CA GLY A 86 3.11 3.07 7.22
C GLY A 86 2.80 4.51 6.78
N GLU A 87 3.84 5.28 6.49
CA GLU A 87 3.74 6.69 6.07
C GLU A 87 2.87 6.86 4.81
N ASP A 88 2.94 5.92 3.87
CA ASP A 88 2.10 5.94 2.68
C ASP A 88 0.61 5.92 3.01
N ALA A 89 0.19 5.17 4.03
CA ALA A 89 -1.21 5.11 4.43
C ALA A 89 -1.71 6.43 5.05
N GLU A 90 -0.81 7.27 5.56
CA GLU A 90 -1.11 8.59 6.10
C GLU A 90 -1.21 9.67 5.02
N LEU A 91 -0.54 9.47 3.88
CA LEU A 91 -0.50 10.42 2.76
C LEU A 91 -1.50 10.06 1.66
N TYR A 92 -1.70 8.77 1.42
CA TYR A 92 -2.45 8.24 0.29
C TYR A 92 -3.61 7.35 0.75
N ARG A 93 -4.65 7.30 -0.09
CA ARG A 93 -5.72 6.30 -0.01
C ARG A 93 -5.99 5.76 -1.40
N GLU A 94 -5.98 4.44 -1.52
CA GLU A 94 -6.38 3.74 -2.73
C GLU A 94 -7.92 3.64 -2.80
N MET A 95 -8.50 4.01 -3.93
CA MET A 95 -9.92 3.84 -4.22
C MET A 95 -10.20 2.38 -4.59
N ALA A 96 -11.43 1.93 -4.36
CA ALA A 96 -11.84 0.62 -4.83
C ALA A 96 -11.79 0.58 -6.35
N GLU A 97 -11.08 -0.41 -6.89
CA GLU A 97 -11.07 -0.71 -8.31
C GLU A 97 -12.50 -1.06 -8.78
N PRO A 98 -12.97 -0.48 -9.90
CA PRO A 98 -14.29 -0.79 -10.44
C PRO A 98 -14.33 -2.20 -11.02
N GLU A 99 -15.54 -2.79 -11.05
CA GLU A 99 -15.73 -4.04 -11.80
C GLU A 99 -15.56 -3.78 -13.32
N PRO A 100 -14.88 -4.67 -14.05
CA PRO A 100 -14.65 -4.50 -15.48
C PRO A 100 -15.96 -4.61 -16.27
N GLU A 101 -16.22 -3.61 -17.12
CA GLU A 101 -17.32 -3.61 -18.06
C GLU A 101 -16.78 -4.01 -19.43
N PHE A 102 -17.01 -5.27 -19.80
CA PHE A 102 -16.61 -5.77 -21.11
C PHE A 102 -17.70 -5.50 -22.15
N THR A 103 -17.27 -5.28 -23.39
CA THR A 103 -18.11 -5.24 -24.58
C THR A 103 -18.47 -6.66 -25.03
N GLY A 104 -19.56 -6.81 -25.80
CA GLY A 104 -20.03 -8.12 -26.27
C GLY A 104 -18.94 -8.93 -26.99
N ASP A 105 -18.11 -8.26 -27.79
CA ASP A 105 -16.98 -8.89 -28.49
C ASP A 105 -15.89 -9.35 -27.51
N GLU A 106 -15.58 -8.55 -26.48
CA GLU A 106 -14.63 -8.92 -25.44
C GLU A 106 -15.14 -10.07 -24.57
N GLN A 107 -16.42 -10.10 -24.21
CA GLN A 107 -17.00 -11.26 -23.51
C GLN A 107 -16.94 -12.52 -24.36
N ALA A 108 -17.24 -12.43 -25.65
CA ALA A 108 -17.15 -13.56 -26.57
C ALA A 108 -15.69 -14.05 -26.70
N GLU A 109 -14.73 -13.12 -26.79
CA GLU A 109 -13.32 -13.47 -26.88
C GLU A 109 -12.77 -14.07 -25.58
N ILE A 110 -13.12 -13.52 -24.42
CA ILE A 110 -12.77 -14.11 -23.12
C ILE A 110 -13.37 -15.52 -22.99
N ALA A 111 -14.62 -15.72 -23.41
CA ALA A 111 -15.25 -17.04 -23.39
C ALA A 111 -14.51 -18.04 -24.31
N ARG A 112 -14.09 -17.60 -25.51
CA ARG A 112 -13.28 -18.40 -26.44
C ARG A 112 -11.92 -18.76 -25.84
N LEU A 113 -11.23 -17.79 -25.25
CA LEU A 113 -9.92 -17.98 -24.60
C LEU A 113 -10.03 -18.92 -23.39
N LYS A 114 -11.05 -18.76 -22.54
CA LYS A 114 -11.30 -19.69 -21.42
C LYS A 114 -11.59 -21.12 -21.89
N ALA A 115 -12.34 -21.28 -22.97
CA ALA A 115 -12.57 -22.60 -23.57
C ALA A 115 -11.27 -23.21 -24.12
N ARG A 116 -10.38 -22.38 -24.71
CA ARG A 116 -9.05 -22.84 -25.16
C ARG A 116 -8.18 -23.26 -23.98
N PHE A 117 -8.15 -22.48 -22.91
CA PHE A 117 -7.43 -22.81 -21.68
C PHE A 117 -7.89 -24.15 -21.10
N ALA A 118 -9.20 -24.34 -20.93
CA ALA A 118 -9.74 -25.60 -20.43
C ALA A 118 -9.42 -26.81 -21.34
N ALA A 119 -9.35 -26.60 -22.66
CA ALA A 119 -8.93 -27.65 -23.59
C ALA A 119 -7.43 -27.96 -23.48
N LEU A 120 -6.58 -26.96 -23.22
CA LEU A 120 -5.15 -27.15 -22.95
C LEU A 120 -4.92 -27.88 -21.63
N GLU A 121 -5.67 -27.55 -20.58
CA GLU A 121 -5.63 -28.28 -19.30
C GLU A 121 -6.01 -29.74 -19.48
N ALA A 122 -7.11 -30.03 -20.17
CA ALA A 122 -7.52 -31.42 -20.45
C ALA A 122 -6.46 -32.17 -21.28
N ALA A 123 -5.87 -31.53 -22.29
CA ALA A 123 -4.80 -32.13 -23.08
C ALA A 123 -3.53 -32.39 -22.25
N PHE A 124 -3.22 -31.52 -21.29
CA PHE A 124 -2.10 -31.70 -20.37
C PHE A 124 -2.35 -32.86 -19.39
N GLU A 125 -3.58 -33.04 -18.91
CA GLU A 125 -3.96 -34.18 -18.07
C GLU A 125 -3.90 -35.53 -18.81
N GLU A 126 -4.20 -35.54 -20.11
CA GLU A 126 -4.14 -36.73 -20.97
C GLU A 126 -2.73 -37.03 -21.50
N ALA A 127 -1.81 -36.06 -21.41
CA ALA A 127 -0.44 -36.21 -21.90
C ALA A 127 0.30 -37.32 -21.14
N ASP A 128 1.01 -38.18 -21.89
CA ASP A 128 1.90 -39.15 -21.28
C ASP A 128 3.22 -38.50 -20.85
N ALA A 129 4.03 -39.23 -20.07
CA ALA A 129 5.31 -38.71 -19.55
C ALA A 129 6.34 -38.42 -20.65
N ASP A 130 6.15 -38.93 -21.87
CA ASP A 130 7.05 -38.72 -23.00
C ASP A 130 6.57 -37.56 -23.91
N THR A 131 5.41 -36.97 -23.62
CA THR A 131 4.85 -35.84 -24.36
C THR A 131 5.59 -34.56 -24.00
N ASP A 132 6.10 -33.86 -25.02
CA ASP A 132 6.62 -32.50 -24.86
C ASP A 132 5.46 -31.53 -24.59
N THR A 133 5.40 -31.02 -23.37
CA THR A 133 4.35 -30.12 -22.89
C THR A 133 4.78 -28.66 -22.90
N ASP A 134 6.02 -28.33 -23.28
CA ASP A 134 6.54 -26.96 -23.26
C ASP A 134 5.71 -26.03 -24.15
N VAL A 135 5.28 -26.53 -25.32
CA VAL A 135 4.41 -25.79 -26.24
C VAL A 135 3.03 -25.55 -25.64
N MET A 136 2.49 -26.53 -24.91
CA MET A 136 1.17 -26.41 -24.27
C MET A 136 1.21 -25.39 -23.12
N ILE A 137 2.28 -25.42 -22.33
CA ILE A 137 2.53 -24.47 -21.24
C ILE A 137 2.66 -23.06 -21.80
N ALA A 138 3.51 -22.87 -22.84
CA ALA A 138 3.69 -21.57 -23.47
C ALA A 138 2.39 -21.01 -24.08
N GLU A 139 1.57 -21.87 -24.68
CA GLU A 139 0.26 -21.46 -25.19
C GLU A 139 -0.71 -21.11 -24.05
N SER A 140 -0.72 -21.90 -22.98
CA SER A 140 -1.54 -21.65 -21.79
C SER A 140 -1.22 -20.29 -21.16
N ASP A 141 0.07 -19.99 -20.98
CA ASP A 141 0.56 -18.71 -20.49
C ASP A 141 0.13 -17.55 -21.40
N ALA A 142 0.22 -17.73 -22.72
CA ALA A 142 -0.22 -16.72 -23.68
C ALA A 142 -1.73 -16.46 -23.62
N VAL A 143 -2.55 -17.52 -23.52
CA VAL A 143 -4.01 -17.42 -23.38
C VAL A 143 -4.39 -16.70 -22.09
N GLN A 144 -3.75 -17.05 -20.98
CA GLN A 144 -3.94 -16.40 -19.68
C GLN A 144 -3.59 -14.91 -19.75
N ALA A 145 -2.44 -14.57 -20.35
CA ALA A 145 -2.00 -13.20 -20.52
C ALA A 145 -2.96 -12.38 -21.39
N ASP A 146 -3.56 -12.98 -22.42
CA ASP A 146 -4.57 -12.31 -23.25
C ASP A 146 -5.87 -12.04 -22.48
N ILE A 147 -6.33 -12.98 -21.65
CA ILE A 147 -7.50 -12.77 -20.78
C ILE A 147 -7.23 -11.64 -19.78
N GLU A 148 -6.06 -11.64 -19.14
CA GLU A 148 -5.64 -10.60 -18.20
C GLU A 148 -5.56 -9.24 -18.90
N ARG A 149 -4.97 -9.16 -20.10
CA ARG A 149 -4.89 -7.93 -20.89
C ARG A 149 -6.27 -7.37 -21.24
N ILE A 150 -7.20 -8.20 -21.69
CA ILE A 150 -8.57 -7.75 -21.99
C ILE A 150 -9.26 -7.25 -20.72
N THR A 151 -9.06 -7.96 -19.61
CA THR A 151 -9.64 -7.60 -18.30
C THR A 151 -9.09 -6.29 -17.78
N GLU A 152 -7.77 -6.11 -17.78
CA GLU A 152 -7.12 -4.86 -17.38
C GLU A 152 -7.61 -3.68 -18.22
N LEU A 153 -7.70 -3.83 -19.54
CA LEU A 153 -8.22 -2.77 -20.42
C LEU A 153 -9.69 -2.44 -20.12
N ALA A 154 -10.53 -3.44 -19.83
CA ALA A 154 -11.91 -3.22 -19.41
C ALA A 154 -11.98 -2.46 -18.08
N THR A 155 -11.21 -2.90 -17.07
CA THR A 155 -11.10 -2.23 -15.76
C THR A 155 -10.65 -0.77 -15.91
N ILE A 156 -9.61 -0.52 -16.71
CA ILE A 156 -9.10 0.84 -16.95
C ILE A 156 -10.20 1.75 -17.48
N ARG A 157 -11.02 1.28 -18.43
CA ARG A 157 -12.16 2.06 -18.96
C ARG A 157 -13.28 2.25 -17.95
N SER A 158 -13.55 1.25 -17.12
CA SER A 158 -14.63 1.25 -16.10
C SER A 158 -14.46 2.30 -15.00
N TRP A 159 -13.28 2.90 -14.83
CA TRP A 159 -13.13 3.97 -13.86
C TRP A 159 -14.09 5.14 -14.15
N PRO A 160 -14.89 5.62 -13.18
CA PRO A 160 -15.76 6.76 -13.40
C PRO A 160 -14.97 8.07 -13.49
N GLN A 161 -15.44 9.01 -14.33
CA GLN A 161 -14.80 10.31 -14.48
C GLN A 161 -14.67 11.07 -13.15
N ALA A 162 -15.66 10.96 -12.26
CA ALA A 162 -15.61 11.59 -10.94
C ALA A 162 -14.44 11.07 -10.08
N MET A 163 -14.12 9.78 -10.18
CA MET A 163 -12.96 9.20 -9.51
C MET A 163 -11.68 9.69 -10.16
N ARG A 164 -11.60 9.70 -11.49
CA ARG A 164 -10.39 10.17 -12.20
C ARG A 164 -10.06 11.64 -11.93
N SER A 165 -11.08 12.48 -11.77
CA SER A 165 -10.91 13.91 -11.45
C SER A 165 -10.43 14.20 -10.03
N THR A 166 -10.42 13.21 -9.13
CA THR A 166 -9.98 13.37 -7.72
C THR A 166 -8.84 12.44 -7.34
N GLY A 167 -8.74 11.29 -8.00
CA GLY A 167 -7.65 10.34 -7.91
C GLY A 167 -6.53 10.63 -8.90
N GLY A 168 -5.41 9.97 -8.69
CA GLY A 168 -4.24 10.00 -9.53
C GLY A 168 -3.74 8.60 -9.86
N VAL A 169 -2.69 8.58 -10.66
CA VAL A 169 -1.94 7.36 -10.99
C VAL A 169 -0.53 7.45 -10.42
N MET A 170 -0.11 6.39 -9.73
CA MET A 170 1.26 6.20 -9.29
C MET A 170 1.93 5.09 -10.10
N VAL A 171 3.13 5.36 -10.60
CA VAL A 171 3.93 4.39 -11.35
C VAL A 171 5.21 4.07 -10.59
N SER A 172 5.50 2.78 -10.44
CA SER A 172 6.66 2.30 -9.70
C SER A 172 7.36 1.14 -10.39
N LEU A 173 8.52 0.74 -9.86
CA LEU A 173 9.31 -0.36 -10.40
C LEU A 173 9.38 -1.51 -9.40
N ARG A 174 9.01 -2.72 -9.81
CA ARG A 174 9.08 -3.94 -8.99
C ARG A 174 9.74 -5.05 -9.78
N GLY A 175 10.94 -5.47 -9.36
CA GLY A 175 11.65 -6.57 -10.01
C GLY A 175 12.08 -6.29 -11.46
N GLY A 176 12.01 -5.04 -11.92
CA GLY A 176 12.25 -4.67 -13.32
C GLY A 176 10.96 -4.33 -14.08
N ASP A 177 9.81 -4.71 -13.54
CA ASP A 177 8.51 -4.46 -14.14
C ASP A 177 7.89 -3.16 -13.65
N VAL A 178 7.22 -2.46 -14.55
CA VAL A 178 6.49 -1.23 -14.24
C VAL A 178 5.14 -1.59 -13.64
N VAL A 179 4.85 -1.04 -12.46
CA VAL A 179 3.59 -1.24 -11.73
C VAL A 179 2.80 0.06 -11.75
N TYR A 180 1.55 -0.01 -12.21
CA TYR A 180 0.62 1.10 -12.26
C TYR A 180 -0.42 0.96 -11.16
N GLN A 181 -0.51 1.94 -10.26
CA GLN A 181 -1.55 2.02 -9.24
C GLN A 181 -2.47 3.18 -9.55
N ARG A 182 -3.72 2.88 -9.88
CA ARG A 182 -4.75 3.84 -10.27
C ARG A 182 -5.66 4.15 -9.09
N GLY A 183 -6.41 5.26 -9.17
CA GLY A 183 -7.37 5.61 -8.12
C GLY A 183 -6.70 6.01 -6.81
N ILE A 184 -5.54 6.66 -6.85
CA ILE A 184 -4.85 7.12 -5.64
C ILE A 184 -5.31 8.52 -5.27
N VAL A 185 -5.85 8.68 -4.06
CA VAL A 185 -6.26 9.97 -3.51
C VAL A 185 -5.22 10.46 -2.51
N LEU A 186 -4.79 11.71 -2.66
CA LEU A 186 -3.99 12.41 -1.66
C LEU A 186 -4.88 12.81 -0.48
N ARG A 187 -4.60 12.31 0.72
CA ARG A 187 -5.46 12.62 1.89
C ARG A 187 -5.50 14.12 2.23
N ALA A 188 -4.43 14.85 1.91
CA ALA A 188 -4.38 16.29 2.09
C ALA A 188 -5.37 17.06 1.18
N SER A 189 -5.71 16.54 -0.02
CA SER A 189 -6.67 17.20 -0.92
C SER A 189 -8.13 17.00 -0.48
N GLU A 190 -8.42 15.91 0.24
CA GLU A 190 -9.75 15.64 0.80
C GLU A 190 -10.13 16.59 1.94
N ALA A 191 -9.15 16.98 2.76
CA ALA A 191 -9.35 17.93 3.84
C ALA A 191 -9.82 19.32 3.34
N THR A 192 -9.66 19.61 2.05
CA THR A 192 -10.04 20.87 1.42
C THR A 192 -11.38 20.79 0.67
N THR A 193 -11.92 19.58 0.43
CA THR A 193 -13.07 19.34 -0.46
C THR A 193 -14.31 18.75 0.23
N ALA A 194 -14.35 18.69 1.56
CA ALA A 194 -15.57 18.33 2.28
C ALA A 194 -16.71 19.29 1.88
N PRO A 195 -17.83 18.79 1.33
CA PRO A 195 -19.00 19.62 1.06
C PRO A 195 -19.53 20.14 2.39
N ALA A 196 -19.81 21.44 2.47
CA ALA A 196 -20.68 21.99 3.51
C ALA A 196 -22.04 21.29 3.35
N GLY A 197 -22.28 20.26 4.16
CA GLY A 197 -23.57 19.57 4.21
C GLY A 197 -24.60 20.50 4.81
N ASP A 198 -25.75 20.61 4.11
CA ASP A 198 -26.95 21.29 4.59
C ASP A 198 -27.28 20.86 6.03
N ASP A 199 -27.21 21.84 6.91
CA ASP A 199 -27.73 21.81 8.27
C ASP A 199 -29.25 21.94 8.22
N ASN A 200 -29.94 20.94 8.78
CA ASN A 200 -31.34 21.09 9.13
C ASN A 200 -31.56 20.41 10.49
N GLY A 201 -31.50 21.20 11.57
CA GLY A 201 -32.39 20.99 12.72
C GLY A 201 -31.78 21.06 14.12
N ASP A 202 -31.73 22.29 14.64
CA ASP A 202 -31.95 22.70 16.04
C ASP A 202 -30.86 22.42 17.10
N GLY A 203 -30.32 23.52 17.64
CA GLY A 203 -29.39 23.50 18.77
C GLY A 203 -28.53 24.76 18.92
N THR A 204 -29.14 25.94 18.81
CA THR A 204 -28.60 27.30 19.01
C THR A 204 -27.40 27.41 19.99
N VAL A 205 -26.21 27.75 19.47
CA VAL A 205 -25.33 28.77 20.08
C VAL A 205 -24.66 29.57 18.96
N THR A 206 -24.99 30.85 18.93
CA THR A 206 -24.56 31.90 18.02
C THR A 206 -23.05 32.11 18.03
N THR A 207 -22.41 32.14 16.86
CA THR A 207 -21.27 33.03 16.63
C THR A 207 -21.24 33.49 15.18
N THR A 208 -21.57 34.76 15.00
CA THR A 208 -21.50 35.54 13.77
C THR A 208 -20.07 35.71 13.27
N GLU A 209 -19.87 35.55 11.96
CA GLU A 209 -18.68 35.98 11.24
C GLU A 209 -18.41 37.47 11.43
N THR A 210 -17.18 37.82 11.79
CA THR A 210 -16.52 39.06 11.36
C THR A 210 -15.01 38.82 11.39
N ALA A 211 -14.39 38.69 10.23
CA ALA A 211 -12.95 38.93 10.10
C ALA A 211 -12.69 40.45 10.16
N PRO A 212 -11.49 40.94 10.53
CA PRO A 212 -10.25 40.21 10.77
C PRO A 212 -9.59 40.57 12.13
N LYS A 213 -9.03 39.59 12.85
CA LYS A 213 -7.87 39.75 13.75
C LYS A 213 -7.45 38.42 14.36
N THR A 214 -6.13 38.21 14.35
CA THR A 214 -5.35 37.09 14.92
C THR A 214 -5.66 35.70 14.38
N LYS A 215 -4.69 35.12 13.66
CA LYS A 215 -4.62 33.68 13.36
C LYS A 215 -4.78 32.92 14.67
N ASP A 216 -5.94 32.30 14.91
CA ASP A 216 -6.03 31.25 15.91
C ASP A 216 -5.05 30.17 15.50
N LYS A 217 -4.00 30.00 16.30
CA LYS A 217 -3.07 28.88 16.12
C LYS A 217 -3.92 27.63 16.31
N GLY A 218 -4.20 26.90 15.23
CA GLY A 218 -4.77 25.55 15.32
C GLY A 218 -3.98 24.71 16.33
N LEU A 219 -4.63 23.71 16.91
CA LEU A 219 -3.99 22.80 17.87
C LEU A 219 -2.67 22.30 17.28
N SER A 220 -1.57 22.42 18.05
CA SER A 220 -0.27 21.97 17.57
C SER A 220 -0.30 20.47 17.25
N ALA A 221 0.45 20.03 16.24
CA ALA A 221 0.56 18.62 15.89
C ALA A 221 0.93 17.76 17.12
N ALA A 222 1.84 18.25 17.96
CA ALA A 222 2.22 17.60 19.22
C ALA A 222 1.02 17.44 20.18
N LEU A 223 0.17 18.46 20.29
CA LEU A 223 -1.04 18.41 21.13
C LEU A 223 -2.10 17.45 20.55
N ILE A 224 -2.25 17.41 19.23
CA ILE A 224 -3.15 16.46 18.54
C ILE A 224 -2.68 15.02 18.78
N THR A 225 -1.37 14.76 18.64
CA THR A 225 -0.78 13.45 18.93
C THR A 225 -0.97 13.05 20.38
N CYS A 226 -0.75 13.97 21.33
CA CYS A 226 -0.97 13.74 22.74
C CYS A 226 -2.43 13.38 23.04
N LEU A 227 -3.39 14.24 22.65
CA LEU A 227 -4.82 13.98 22.86
C LEU A 227 -5.30 12.69 22.18
N SER A 228 -4.75 12.36 21.01
CA SER A 228 -5.06 11.10 20.32
C SER A 228 -4.56 9.90 21.13
N ALA A 229 -3.35 9.96 21.67
CA ALA A 229 -2.79 8.90 22.49
C ALA A 229 -3.54 8.75 23.83
N GLU A 230 -3.92 9.86 24.48
CA GLU A 230 -4.77 9.84 25.68
C GLU A 230 -6.13 9.19 25.40
N ARG A 231 -6.78 9.59 24.30
CA ARG A 231 -8.06 9.00 23.87
C ARG A 231 -7.92 7.51 23.61
N THR A 232 -6.85 7.07 22.94
CA THR A 232 -6.60 5.65 22.71
C THR A 232 -6.41 4.90 24.03
N LEU A 233 -5.65 5.44 24.98
CA LEU A 233 -5.52 4.85 26.32
C LEU A 233 -6.87 4.74 27.03
N ALA A 234 -7.67 5.81 27.03
CA ALA A 234 -8.98 5.83 27.64
C ALA A 234 -9.94 4.79 27.02
N VAL A 235 -9.96 4.68 25.69
CA VAL A 235 -10.77 3.67 24.97
C VAL A 235 -10.31 2.26 25.32
N MET A 236 -9.00 2.00 25.38
CA MET A 236 -8.47 0.70 25.78
C MET A 236 -8.87 0.35 27.22
N GLY A 237 -8.78 1.30 28.17
CA GLY A 237 -9.23 1.11 29.54
C GLY A 237 -10.73 0.83 29.63
N ALA A 238 -11.56 1.57 28.89
CA ALA A 238 -13.01 1.33 28.84
C ALA A 238 -13.35 -0.05 28.22
N LEU A 239 -12.56 -0.50 27.25
CA LEU A 239 -12.76 -1.80 26.60
C LEU A 239 -12.41 -2.97 27.53
N VAL A 240 -11.44 -2.79 28.43
CA VAL A 240 -11.12 -3.76 29.50
C VAL A 240 -12.31 -3.98 30.43
N GLU A 241 -13.07 -2.93 30.74
CA GLU A 241 -14.27 -3.03 31.59
C GLU A 241 -15.45 -3.69 30.88
N ASN A 242 -15.42 -3.77 29.54
CA ASN A 242 -16.52 -4.23 28.72
C ASN A 242 -16.09 -5.39 27.78
N PRO A 243 -15.78 -6.57 28.32
CA PRO A 243 -15.24 -7.69 27.53
C PRO A 243 -16.19 -8.19 26.43
N THR A 244 -17.51 -8.11 26.65
CA THR A 244 -18.50 -8.48 25.62
C THR A 244 -18.43 -7.56 24.39
N VAL A 245 -18.25 -6.26 24.61
CA VAL A 245 -18.09 -5.27 23.52
C VAL A 245 -16.74 -5.48 22.82
N ALA A 246 -15.69 -5.73 23.59
CA ALA A 246 -14.37 -6.07 23.06
C ALA A 246 -14.42 -7.28 22.12
N LEU A 247 -15.08 -8.36 22.55
CA LEU A 247 -15.23 -9.58 21.76
C LEU A 247 -16.10 -9.36 20.51
N ALA A 248 -17.18 -8.58 20.62
CA ALA A 248 -18.03 -8.24 19.47
C ALA A 248 -17.25 -7.44 18.41
N LEU A 249 -16.50 -6.41 18.84
CA LEU A 249 -15.67 -5.59 17.93
C LEU A 249 -14.55 -6.40 17.28
N HIS A 250 -13.91 -7.29 18.04
CA HIS A 250 -12.87 -8.18 17.51
C HIS A 250 -13.45 -9.19 16.52
N THR A 251 -14.57 -9.83 16.85
CA THR A 251 -15.26 -10.77 15.95
C THR A 251 -15.67 -10.07 14.67
N HIS A 252 -16.30 -8.89 14.76
CA HIS A 252 -16.65 -8.10 13.59
C HIS A 252 -15.42 -7.75 12.75
N THR A 253 -14.32 -7.33 13.38
CA THR A 253 -13.05 -7.06 12.68
C THR A 253 -12.52 -8.30 11.95
N MET A 254 -12.60 -9.49 12.54
CA MET A 254 -12.18 -10.73 11.89
C MET A 254 -13.11 -11.11 10.74
N THR A 255 -14.43 -10.99 10.92
CA THR A 255 -15.40 -11.24 9.84
C THR A 255 -15.16 -10.31 8.65
N VAL A 256 -14.93 -9.02 8.89
CA VAL A 256 -14.61 -8.05 7.83
C VAL A 256 -13.31 -8.40 7.11
N LYS A 257 -12.29 -8.91 7.82
CA LYS A 257 -11.03 -9.33 7.19
C LYS A 257 -11.13 -10.64 6.41
N VAL A 258 -11.95 -11.59 6.87
CA VAL A 258 -12.07 -12.92 6.24
C VAL A 258 -13.06 -12.91 5.07
N PHE A 259 -14.19 -12.20 5.23
CA PHE A 259 -15.30 -12.23 4.27
C PHE A 259 -15.53 -10.90 3.56
N GLY A 260 -14.87 -9.82 4.00
CA GLY A 260 -14.95 -8.51 3.35
C GLY A 260 -13.85 -8.30 2.30
N SER A 261 -13.85 -7.12 1.70
CA SER A 261 -12.81 -6.72 0.75
C SER A 261 -11.44 -6.71 1.43
N ARG A 262 -10.37 -7.02 0.66
CA ARG A 262 -8.96 -6.89 1.09
C ARG A 262 -8.63 -5.51 1.66
N TYR A 263 -9.40 -4.49 1.29
CA TYR A 263 -9.24 -3.10 1.72
C TYR A 263 -10.26 -2.64 2.77
N ALA A 264 -11.10 -3.54 3.30
CA ALA A 264 -12.10 -3.17 4.28
C ALA A 264 -11.43 -2.66 5.57
N GLY A 265 -11.78 -1.43 5.95
CA GLY A 265 -11.24 -0.77 7.14
C GLY A 265 -11.56 -1.57 8.41
N SER A 266 -10.58 -1.68 9.30
CA SER A 266 -10.77 -2.31 10.60
C SER A 266 -11.16 -1.26 11.64
N LEU A 267 -12.28 -1.47 12.33
CA LEU A 267 -12.73 -0.61 13.43
C LEU A 267 -11.80 -0.70 14.66
N LEU A 268 -11.18 -1.88 14.87
CA LEU A 268 -10.27 -2.14 15.99
C LEU A 268 -8.96 -2.75 15.47
N LYS A 269 -7.87 -1.98 15.54
CA LYS A 269 -6.54 -2.51 15.23
C LYS A 269 -6.07 -3.44 16.36
N THR A 270 -6.07 -4.75 16.11
CA THR A 270 -5.49 -5.75 17.03
C THR A 270 -4.02 -5.97 16.65
N ASP A 271 -3.13 -5.87 17.63
CA ASP A 271 -1.68 -6.07 17.49
C ASP A 271 -1.18 -6.92 18.67
N LEU A 272 -0.18 -7.77 18.45
CA LEU A 272 0.44 -8.57 19.50
C LEU A 272 1.52 -7.78 20.26
N THR A 273 1.90 -6.61 19.75
CA THR A 273 2.85 -5.70 20.38
C THR A 273 2.12 -4.79 21.36
N PRO A 274 2.42 -4.82 22.68
CA PRO A 274 1.81 -3.93 23.64
C PRO A 274 2.13 -2.45 23.31
N LYS A 275 1.11 -1.64 23.05
CA LYS A 275 1.26 -0.22 22.67
C LYS A 275 1.27 0.77 23.85
N ARG A 276 1.06 0.28 25.08
CA ARG A 276 0.93 1.12 26.28
C ARG A 276 2.12 2.07 26.47
N ALA A 277 3.35 1.57 26.43
CA ALA A 277 4.56 2.39 26.63
C ALA A 277 4.76 3.44 25.51
N GLU A 278 4.47 3.07 24.26
CA GLU A 278 4.51 3.99 23.12
C GLU A 278 3.50 5.14 23.29
N LEU A 279 2.29 4.83 23.75
CA LEU A 279 1.22 5.81 23.97
C LEU A 279 1.53 6.75 25.14
N LEU A 280 2.11 6.25 26.23
CA LEU A 280 2.58 7.08 27.35
C LEU A 280 3.72 8.01 26.95
N THR A 281 4.60 7.57 26.05
CA THR A 281 5.66 8.44 25.50
C THR A 281 5.06 9.60 24.69
N LYS A 282 3.97 9.33 23.95
CA LYS A 282 3.24 10.33 23.15
C LYS A 282 2.31 11.22 23.99
N ALA A 283 1.85 10.72 25.14
CA ALA A 283 1.02 11.44 26.10
C ALA A 283 1.52 11.24 27.54
N PRO A 284 2.59 11.93 27.96
CA PRO A 284 3.14 11.80 29.31
C PRO A 284 2.14 12.18 30.41
N THR A 285 1.19 13.06 30.09
CA THR A 285 0.09 13.47 30.98
C THR A 285 -0.89 12.34 31.30
N ALA A 286 -0.89 11.24 30.54
CA ALA A 286 -1.73 10.06 30.79
C ALA A 286 -1.12 9.07 31.80
N GLU A 287 0.14 9.26 32.18
CA GLU A 287 0.82 8.39 33.15
C GLU A 287 0.11 8.44 34.50
N GLY A 288 -0.23 7.27 35.06
CA GLY A 288 -1.00 7.16 36.30
C GLY A 288 -2.52 7.43 36.16
N SER A 289 -3.00 7.71 34.94
CA SER A 289 -4.44 7.80 34.66
C SER A 289 -5.17 6.49 35.02
N ARG A 290 -6.50 6.55 35.14
CA ARG A 290 -7.31 5.35 35.42
C ARG A 290 -7.07 4.25 34.39
N ALA A 291 -7.05 4.62 33.10
CA ALA A 291 -6.83 3.67 32.01
C ALA A 291 -5.42 3.07 32.05
N ASP A 292 -4.39 3.87 32.31
CA ASP A 292 -3.01 3.38 32.43
C ASP A 292 -2.85 2.35 33.57
N ARG A 293 -3.42 2.64 34.74
CA ARG A 293 -3.42 1.71 35.89
C ARG A 293 -4.16 0.42 35.58
N GLN A 294 -5.36 0.51 35.00
CA GLN A 294 -6.15 -0.68 34.63
C GLN A 294 -5.45 -1.57 33.61
N LEU A 295 -4.84 -0.98 32.58
CA LEU A 295 -4.08 -1.73 31.58
C LEU A 295 -2.84 -2.38 32.19
N GLY A 296 -2.16 -1.68 33.10
CA GLY A 296 -1.01 -2.22 33.83
C GLY A 296 -1.38 -3.37 34.77
N GLU A 297 -2.47 -3.23 35.53
CA GLU A 297 -3.00 -4.29 36.40
C GLU A 297 -3.42 -5.51 35.59
N LEU A 298 -4.11 -5.32 34.47
CA LEU A 298 -4.52 -6.42 33.59
C LEU A 298 -3.30 -7.15 33.02
N HIS A 299 -2.28 -6.42 32.57
CA HIS A 299 -1.03 -7.02 32.09
C HIS A 299 -0.38 -7.88 33.18
N ALA A 300 -0.22 -7.33 34.39
CA ALA A 300 0.36 -8.07 35.51
C ALA A 300 -0.47 -9.31 35.90
N GLN A 301 -1.80 -9.22 35.84
CA GLN A 301 -2.69 -10.35 36.09
C GLN A 301 -2.52 -11.48 35.06
N TRP A 302 -2.32 -11.14 33.79
CA TRP A 302 -2.07 -12.13 32.74
C TRP A 302 -0.67 -12.73 32.85
N GLU A 303 0.33 -11.90 33.10
CA GLU A 303 1.71 -12.33 33.30
C GLU A 303 1.84 -13.30 34.49
N ALA A 304 1.11 -13.03 35.58
CA ALA A 304 1.08 -13.91 36.75
C ALA A 304 0.44 -15.29 36.50
N LYS A 305 -0.31 -15.46 35.40
CA LYS A 305 -0.87 -16.77 35.00
C LYS A 305 0.08 -17.59 34.14
N LEU A 306 1.18 -17.01 33.68
CA LEU A 306 2.14 -17.71 32.85
C LEU A 306 2.96 -18.71 33.70
N PRO A 307 3.30 -19.88 33.15
CA PRO A 307 4.18 -20.84 33.82
C PRO A 307 5.56 -20.22 34.16
N PRO A 308 6.29 -20.74 35.16
CA PRO A 308 7.70 -20.39 35.32
C PRO A 308 8.48 -20.73 34.04
N GLU A 309 9.47 -19.89 33.69
CA GLU A 309 10.32 -20.04 32.49
C GLU A 309 9.59 -19.97 31.14
N TRP A 310 8.35 -19.46 31.09
CA TRP A 310 7.56 -19.31 29.86
C TRP A 310 8.28 -18.55 28.72
N ASN A 311 9.27 -17.72 29.04
CA ASN A 311 10.03 -16.92 28.08
C ASN A 311 11.28 -17.62 27.54
N THR A 312 11.64 -18.78 28.09
CA THR A 312 12.86 -19.53 27.75
C THR A 312 12.60 -20.99 27.40
N ASP A 313 11.46 -21.54 27.82
CA ASP A 313 11.04 -22.90 27.52
C ASP A 313 9.82 -22.91 26.58
N PHE A 314 9.98 -23.56 25.43
CA PHE A 314 8.94 -23.74 24.41
C PHE A 314 8.47 -25.21 24.32
N THR A 315 8.90 -26.07 25.26
CA THR A 315 8.54 -27.50 25.29
C THR A 315 7.22 -27.80 25.99
#